data_AF-A0A2W2D209-F1
#
_entry.id   AF-A0A2W2D209-F1
#
_cell.length_a   1.000
_cell.length_b   1.000
_cell.length_c   1.000
_cell.angle_alpha   90.00
_cell.angle_beta   90.00
_cell.angle_gamma   90.00
#
_symmetry.space_group_name_H-M   'P 1'
#
loop_
_entity.id
_entity.type
_entity.pdbx_description
1 polymer ?
#
loop_
_entity_poly.entity_id
_entity_poly.type
_entity_poly.pdbx_seq_one_letter_code
_entity_poly.pdbx_strand_id
1 'polypeptide(L)' 'GWVGRTGEPLVAKGDGQYVCPRTGAEYREDAGRLTELTRAE' A
#
# COMPACT_ATOMS: atom_id res chain seq x y z
N GLY A 1 -10.23 -1.23 5.45
CA GLY A 1 -9.53 -0.38 4.46
C GLY A 1 -8.16 -0.06 5.02
N TRP A 2 -7.12 -0.14 4.21
CA TRP A 2 -5.75 0.12 4.65
C TRP A 2 -5.43 1.61 4.66
N VAL A 3 -4.60 2.03 5.62
CA VAL A 3 -4.15 3.40 5.77
C VAL A 3 -2.63 3.41 5.70
N GLY A 4 -2.07 4.21 4.80
CA GLY A 4 -0.64 4.35 4.63
C GLY A 4 0.01 5.07 5.81
N ARG A 5 1.34 5.09 5.85
CA ARG A 5 2.11 5.73 6.93
C ARG A 5 1.79 7.21 7.16
N THR A 6 1.22 7.89 6.17
CA THR A 6 0.85 9.31 6.23
C THR A 6 -0.54 9.55 6.81
N GLY A 7 -1.25 8.49 7.25
CA GLY A 7 -2.62 8.59 7.75
C GLY A 7 -3.68 8.70 6.65
N GLU A 8 -3.30 8.52 5.38
CA GLU A 8 -4.22 8.55 4.23
C GLU A 8 -4.64 7.14 3.80
N PRO A 9 -5.92 6.96 3.41
CA PRO A 9 -6.41 5.67 2.93
C PRO A 9 -5.70 5.27 1.64
N LEU A 10 -5.25 4.02 1.59
CA LEU A 10 -4.64 3.45 0.40
C LEU A 10 -5.72 3.10 -0.63
N VAL A 11 -5.38 3.34 -1.89
CA VAL A 11 -6.21 2.97 -3.03
C VAL A 11 -5.86 1.55 -3.44
N ALA A 12 -6.82 0.63 -3.33
CA ALA A 12 -6.66 -0.73 -3.85
C ALA A 12 -6.53 -0.70 -5.39
N LYS A 13 -5.46 -1.30 -5.91
CA LYS A 13 -5.21 -1.47 -7.36
C LYS A 13 -5.78 -2.78 -7.91
N GLY A 14 -6.10 -3.74 -7.03
CA GLY A 14 -6.42 -5.12 -7.41
C GLY A 14 -5.29 -6.06 -7.02
N ASP A 15 -5.56 -7.37 -6.98
CA ASP A 15 -4.57 -8.42 -6.67
C ASP A 15 -3.82 -8.23 -5.34
N GLY A 16 -4.51 -7.67 -4.33
CA GLY A 16 -3.91 -7.34 -3.03
C GLY A 16 -2.89 -6.20 -3.08
N GLN A 17 -2.79 -5.45 -4.19
CA GLN A 17 -1.94 -4.25 -4.27
C GLN A 17 -2.70 -3.00 -3.85
N TYR A 18 -1.97 -2.11 -3.20
CA TYR A 18 -2.47 -0.86 -2.66
C TYR A 18 -1.45 0.24 -2.96
N VAL A 19 -1.93 1.45 -3.26
CA VAL A 19 -1.07 2.60 -3.51
C VAL A 19 -1.49 3.79 -2.67
N CYS A 20 -0.51 4.50 -2.12
CA CYS A 20 -0.72 5.82 -1.52
C CYS A 20 -0.96 6.83 -2.64
N PRO A 21 -2.14 7.46 -2.76
CA PRO A 21 -2.39 8.47 -3.79
C PRO A 21 -1.54 9.75 -3.58
N ARG A 22 -1.13 10.04 -2.34
CA ARG A 22 -0.28 11.21 -2.03
C ARG A 22 1.19 10.99 -2.37
N THR A 23 1.77 9.87 -1.92
CA THR A 23 3.22 9.64 -2.00
C THR A 23 3.63 8.73 -3.15
N GLY A 24 2.68 8.02 -3.77
CA GLY A 24 2.96 6.98 -4.76
C GLY A 24 3.54 5.69 -4.17
N ALA A 25 3.66 5.58 -2.84
CA ALA A 25 4.17 4.36 -2.20
C ALA A 25 3.25 3.17 -2.50
N GLU A 26 3.85 2.07 -2.92
CA GLU A 26 3.16 0.82 -3.24
C GLU A 26 3.19 -0.12 -2.04
N TYR A 27 2.11 -0.87 -1.86
CA TYR A 27 1.93 -1.81 -0.77
C TYR A 27 1.28 -3.08 -1.30
N ARG A 28 1.57 -4.20 -0.65
CA ARG A 28 0.95 -5.49 -0.93
C ARG A 28 0.34 -6.06 0.34
N GLU A 29 -0.92 -6.40 0.28
CA GLU A 29 -1.59 -7.23 1.25
C GLU A 29 -1.33 -8.69 0.94
N ASP A 30 -0.82 -9.41 1.93
CA ASP A 30 -0.65 -10.85 1.94
C ASP A 30 -1.14 -11.39 3.28
N ALA A 31 -2.06 -12.37 3.25
CA ALA A 31 -2.62 -13.01 4.45
C ALA A 31 -3.11 -12.02 5.53
N GLY A 32 -3.73 -10.90 5.13
CA GLY A 32 -4.21 -9.87 6.05
C GLY A 32 -3.11 -8.99 6.66
N ARG A 33 -1.89 -9.03 6.12
CA ARG A 33 -0.78 -8.13 6.45
C ARG A 33 -0.43 -7.26 5.25
N LEU A 34 -0.38 -5.96 5.47
CA LEU A 34 0.11 -5.02 4.48
C LEU A 34 1.62 -4.82 4.62
N THR A 35 2.34 -5.00 3.52
CA THR A 35 3.78 -4.80 3.41
C THR A 35 4.06 -3.68 2.42
N GLU A 36 4.86 -2.69 2.80
CA GLU A 36 5.33 -1.65 1.88
C GLU A 36 6.27 -2.29 0.85
N LEU A 37 5.94 -2.13 -0.43
CA LEU A 37 6.82 -2.51 -1.53
C LEU A 37 7.83 -1.37 -1.71
N THR A 38 8.76 -1.23 -0.75
CA THR A 38 9.96 -0.43 -1.01
C THR A 38 10.71 -1.13 -2.13
N ARG A 39 10.75 -0.49 -3.30
CA ARG A 39 11.66 -0.90 -4.37
C ARG A 39 13.08 -0.75 -3.81
N ALA A 40 13.67 -1.86 -3.38
CA ALA A 40 15.06 -1.89 -2.96
C ALA A 40 15.90 -1.48 -4.18
N GLU A 41 16.59 -0.35 -4.05
CA GLU A 41 17.58 0.12 -5.02
C GLU A 41 18.87 -0.70 -4.91
#